data_AF-A0AAN6JAW9-F1
#
_entry.id   AF-A0AAN6JAW9-F1
#
_cell.length_a   1.000
_cell.length_b   1.000
_cell.length_c   1.000
_cell.angle_alpha   90.00
_cell.angle_beta   90.00
_cell.angle_gamma   90.00
#
_symmetry.space_group_name_H-M   'P 1'
#
loop_
_entity.id
_entity.type
_entity.pdbx_description
1 polymer ?
#
loop_
_entity_poly.entity_id
_entity_poly.type
_entity_poly.pdbx_seq_one_letter_code
_entity_poly.pdbx_strand_id
1 'polypeptide(L)'
;MLDNSIVTASVAVASVVSALPSELSKRANIDTTVLQVALTLEHLENVFYKQALKNFSLTRDAGYSADYYNDLNYIAHDEEQHVLLLEGALTAACVTPVQACTYSFPYYDVLVYSDASGPSQRDSRFAGEALSLCLRSLRVSG
;
A
#
# COMPACT_ATOMS: atom_id res chain seq x y z
N MET A 1 3.53 64.57 28.28
CA MET A 1 3.67 63.93 26.96
C MET A 1 5.03 63.26 26.95
N LEU A 2 5.00 61.93 26.95
CA LEU A 2 6.17 61.06 26.79
C LEU A 2 6.68 61.20 25.35
N ASP A 3 7.98 61.03 25.13
CA ASP A 3 8.52 60.16 24.07
C ASP A 3 10.00 59.89 24.36
N ASN A 4 10.27 58.66 24.84
CA ASN A 4 11.58 58.12 25.16
C ASN A 4 12.00 57.24 23.97
N SER A 5 12.82 57.78 23.06
CA SER A 5 13.24 57.05 21.86
C SER A 5 14.37 56.07 22.20
N ILE A 6 14.02 54.81 22.44
CA ILE A 6 14.97 53.69 22.52
C ILE A 6 15.31 53.29 21.08
N VAL A 7 16.54 53.54 20.65
CA VAL A 7 17.09 53.00 19.41
C VAL A 7 17.52 51.55 19.67
N THR A 8 16.71 50.59 19.23
CA THR A 8 17.04 49.16 19.22
C THR A 8 17.97 48.85 18.05
N ALA A 9 19.22 48.52 18.35
CA ALA A 9 20.16 47.98 17.37
C ALA A 9 19.84 46.50 17.11
N SER A 10 19.45 46.16 15.89
CA SER A 10 19.21 44.80 15.44
C SER A 10 20.53 44.05 15.23
N VAL A 11 20.78 43.01 16.05
CA VAL A 11 21.86 42.04 15.81
C VAL A 11 21.38 41.04 14.77
N ALA A 12 21.98 41.05 13.58
CA ALA A 12 21.78 40.02 12.57
C ALA A 12 22.61 38.79 12.94
N VAL A 13 21.96 37.74 13.46
CA VAL A 13 22.54 36.41 13.59
C VAL A 13 22.43 35.68 12.25
N ALA A 14 23.57 35.52 11.57
CA ALA A 14 23.67 34.68 10.38
C ALA A 14 23.71 33.20 10.82
N SER A 15 22.58 32.51 10.71
CA SER A 15 22.49 31.07 10.93
C SER A 15 23.19 30.33 9.79
N VAL A 16 24.42 29.86 10.02
CA VAL A 16 25.09 28.90 9.12
C VAL A 16 24.41 27.53 9.27
N VAL A 17 23.55 27.17 8.30
CA VAL A 17 22.99 25.82 8.21
C VAL A 17 24.06 24.92 7.60
N SER A 18 24.70 24.09 8.43
CA SER A 18 25.64 23.07 7.97
C SER A 18 24.85 21.85 7.50
N ALA A 19 24.76 21.62 6.20
CA ALA A 19 24.21 20.40 5.62
C ALA A 19 25.31 19.33 5.58
N LEU A 20 25.53 18.64 6.71
CA LEU A 20 26.39 17.46 6.74
C LEU A 20 25.71 16.33 5.96
N PRO A 21 26.46 15.55 5.15
CA PRO A 21 25.91 14.37 4.52
C PRO A 21 25.44 13.41 5.62
N SER A 22 24.16 13.08 5.63
CA SER A 22 23.65 11.99 6.45
C SER A 22 24.23 10.70 5.88
N GLU A 23 25.15 10.08 6.62
CA GLU A 23 25.56 8.71 6.37
C GLU A 23 24.30 7.85 6.27
N LEU A 24 24.00 7.32 5.08
CA LEU A 24 22.96 6.34 4.87
C LEU A 24 23.41 5.05 5.55
N SER A 25 23.21 4.98 6.88
CA SER A 25 23.43 3.76 7.63
C SER A 25 22.52 2.69 7.05
N LYS A 26 23.12 1.71 6.37
CA LYS A 26 22.43 0.49 5.95
C LYS A 26 21.80 -0.12 7.22
N ARG A 27 20.46 -0.09 7.32
CA ARG A 27 19.77 -0.80 8.41
C ARG A 27 20.17 -2.26 8.32
N ALA A 28 20.93 -2.72 9.32
CA ALA A 28 21.51 -4.07 9.34
C ALA A 28 20.46 -5.16 9.61
N ASN A 29 19.23 -4.78 9.98
CA ASN A 29 18.16 -5.70 10.29
C ASN A 29 16.92 -5.30 9.49
N ILE A 30 16.68 -6.03 8.39
CA ILE A 30 15.39 -6.06 7.73
C ILE A 30 14.46 -6.89 8.62
N ASP A 31 13.31 -6.32 8.97
CA ASP A 31 12.28 -7.06 9.69
C ASP A 31 11.58 -8.00 8.70
N THR A 32 12.01 -9.26 8.68
CA THR A 32 11.47 -10.28 7.79
C THR A 32 10.02 -10.63 8.12
N THR A 33 9.55 -10.37 9.35
CA THR A 33 8.16 -10.59 9.73
C THR A 33 7.27 -9.55 9.04
N VAL A 34 7.71 -8.29 9.03
CA VAL A 34 7.01 -7.22 8.28
C VAL A 34 7.01 -7.53 6.78
N LEU A 35 8.12 -8.02 6.22
CA LEU A 35 8.17 -8.40 4.80
C LEU A 35 7.24 -9.58 4.48
N GLN A 36 7.09 -10.58 5.35
CA GLN A 36 6.15 -11.69 5.14
C GLN A 36 4.69 -11.23 5.20
N VAL A 37 4.36 -10.29 6.08
CA VAL A 37 3.02 -9.67 6.12
C VAL A 37 2.77 -8.85 4.85
N ALA A 38 3.76 -8.07 4.41
CA ALA A 38 3.67 -7.34 3.14
C ALA A 38 3.44 -8.30 1.97
N LEU A 39 4.26 -9.35 1.83
CA LEU A 39 4.11 -10.33 0.75
C LEU A 39 2.74 -11.01 0.76
N THR A 40 2.17 -11.24 1.94
CA THR A 40 0.82 -11.77 2.08
C THR A 40 -0.24 -10.82 1.49
N LEU A 41 -0.10 -9.51 1.72
CA LEU A 41 -0.98 -8.49 1.18
C LEU A 41 -0.81 -8.37 -0.34
N GLU A 42 0.43 -8.34 -0.84
CA GLU A 42 0.70 -8.26 -2.27
C GLU A 42 0.12 -9.47 -3.03
N HIS A 43 0.21 -10.68 -2.47
CA HIS A 43 -0.46 -11.86 -3.05
C HIS A 43 -1.98 -11.70 -3.12
N LEU A 44 -2.59 -11.14 -2.08
CA LEU A 44 -4.03 -10.88 -2.04
C LEU A 44 -4.42 -9.85 -3.10
N GLU A 45 -3.71 -8.72 -3.16
CA GLU A 45 -4.01 -7.58 -4.03
C GLU A 45 -3.76 -7.92 -5.50
N ASN A 46 -2.67 -8.62 -5.82
CA ASN A 46 -2.39 -9.13 -7.17
C ASN A 46 -3.53 -10.01 -7.70
N VAL A 47 -4.03 -10.95 -6.88
CA VAL A 47 -5.16 -11.79 -7.27
C VAL A 47 -6.45 -10.97 -7.35
N PHE A 48 -6.67 -10.05 -6.41
CA PHE A 48 -7.85 -9.18 -6.37
C PHE A 48 -7.98 -8.34 -7.65
N TYR A 49 -6.94 -7.60 -8.03
CA TYR A 49 -6.97 -6.73 -9.21
C TYR A 49 -7.04 -7.53 -10.51
N LYS A 50 -6.31 -8.64 -10.64
CA LYS A 50 -6.39 -9.50 -11.83
C LYS A 50 -7.77 -10.12 -12.01
N GLN A 51 -8.43 -10.53 -10.93
CA GLN A 51 -9.79 -11.04 -11.00
C GLN A 51 -10.79 -9.90 -11.23
N ALA A 52 -10.60 -8.72 -10.63
CA ALA A 52 -11.45 -7.55 -10.85
C ALA A 52 -11.44 -7.14 -12.34
N LEU A 53 -10.27 -7.03 -12.97
CA LEU A 53 -10.13 -6.68 -14.39
C LEU A 53 -10.77 -7.70 -15.34
N LYS A 54 -10.87 -8.98 -14.94
CA LYS A 54 -11.58 -10.02 -15.70
C LYS A 54 -13.09 -9.88 -15.61
N ASN A 55 -13.61 -9.49 -14.44
CA ASN A 55 -15.04 -9.36 -14.19
C ASN A 55 -15.58 -7.99 -14.66
N PHE A 56 -14.79 -6.93 -14.50
CA PHE A 56 -15.11 -5.57 -14.93
C PHE A 56 -14.24 -5.21 -16.14
N SER A 57 -14.71 -5.59 -17.33
CA SER A 57 -14.07 -5.21 -18.58
C SER A 57 -14.52 -3.83 -19.05
N LEU A 58 -13.65 -3.12 -19.77
CA LEU A 58 -13.96 -1.83 -20.38
C LEU A 58 -15.05 -2.00 -21.45
N THR A 59 -16.32 -1.96 -21.03
CA THR A 59 -17.46 -1.87 -21.94
C THR A 59 -17.98 -0.43 -21.93
N ARG A 60 -18.62 -0.03 -23.03
CA ARG A 60 -19.21 1.31 -23.15
C ARG A 60 -20.26 1.60 -22.06
N ASP A 61 -20.80 0.55 -21.44
CA ASP A 61 -21.87 0.59 -20.45
C ASP A 61 -21.36 0.46 -19.00
N ALA A 62 -20.05 0.31 -18.79
CA ALA A 62 -19.48 0.03 -17.47
C ALA A 62 -19.46 1.25 -16.53
N GLY A 63 -19.70 2.46 -17.06
CA GLY A 63 -19.87 3.68 -16.25
C GLY A 63 -18.58 4.32 -15.72
N TYR A 64 -17.40 3.82 -16.10
CA TYR A 64 -16.09 4.40 -15.76
C TYR A 64 -15.26 4.75 -17.01
N SER A 65 -14.30 5.66 -16.87
CA SER A 65 -13.47 6.14 -17.98
C SER A 65 -12.40 5.11 -18.40
N ALA A 66 -11.88 5.28 -19.62
CA ALA A 66 -10.75 4.48 -20.10
C ALA A 66 -9.48 4.71 -19.27
N ASP A 67 -9.24 5.94 -18.82
CA ASP A 67 -8.10 6.26 -17.97
C ASP A 67 -8.18 5.51 -16.64
N TYR A 68 -9.36 5.49 -16.00
CA TYR A 68 -9.56 4.73 -14.77
C TYR A 68 -9.30 3.22 -14.95
N TYR A 69 -9.76 2.65 -16.06
CA TYR A 69 -9.47 1.25 -16.38
C TYR A 69 -7.98 1.00 -16.61
N ASN A 70 -7.28 1.92 -17.26
CA ASN A 70 -5.84 1.82 -17.47
C ASN A 70 -5.08 1.93 -16.13
N ASP A 71 -5.51 2.80 -15.23
CA ASP A 71 -4.94 2.90 -13.87
C ASP A 71 -5.07 1.57 -13.13
N LEU A 72 -6.22 0.89 -13.22
CA LEU A 72 -6.40 -0.45 -12.64
C LEU A 72 -5.48 -1.50 -13.26
N ASN A 73 -5.16 -1.40 -14.56
CA ASN A 73 -4.16 -2.28 -15.19
C ASN A 73 -2.75 -2.00 -14.68
N TYR A 74 -2.38 -0.74 -14.48
CA TYR A 74 -1.10 -0.37 -13.89
C TYR A 74 -0.98 -0.87 -12.46
N ILE A 75 -2.00 -0.68 -11.63
CA ILE A 75 -2.02 -1.19 -10.26
C ILE A 75 -1.86 -2.72 -10.25
N ALA A 76 -2.62 -3.45 -11.08
CA ALA A 76 -2.49 -4.90 -11.17
C ALA A 76 -1.08 -5.37 -11.57
N HIS A 77 -0.39 -4.60 -12.40
CA HIS A 77 1.00 -4.83 -12.78
C HIS A 77 1.95 -4.55 -11.61
N ASP A 78 1.76 -3.44 -10.89
CA ASP A 78 2.61 -3.04 -9.76
C ASP A 78 2.53 -4.07 -8.63
N GLU A 79 1.34 -4.59 -8.29
CA GLU A 79 1.22 -5.61 -7.23
C GLU A 79 1.91 -6.93 -7.64
N GLU A 80 1.99 -7.24 -8.94
CA GLU A 80 2.81 -8.36 -9.42
C GLU A 80 4.31 -8.09 -9.26
N GLN A 81 4.77 -6.86 -9.53
CA GLN A 81 6.17 -6.50 -9.29
C GLN A 81 6.50 -6.47 -7.80
N HIS A 82 5.57 -6.06 -6.93
CA HIS A 82 5.75 -6.06 -5.48
C HIS A 82 5.91 -7.49 -4.94
N VAL A 83 5.12 -8.46 -5.42
CA VAL A 83 5.31 -9.88 -5.09
C VAL A 83 6.74 -10.32 -5.42
N LEU A 84 7.19 -10.10 -6.67
CA LEU A 84 8.53 -10.51 -7.11
C LEU A 84 9.64 -9.85 -6.29
N LEU A 85 9.49 -8.56 -5.98
CA LEU A 85 10.44 -7.81 -5.18
C LEU A 85 10.56 -8.38 -3.76
N LEU A 86 9.43 -8.65 -3.11
CA LEU A 86 9.39 -9.16 -1.73
C LEU A 86 9.86 -10.62 -1.65
N GLU A 87 9.49 -11.46 -2.60
CA GLU A 87 10.03 -12.82 -2.71
C GLU A 87 11.56 -12.80 -2.87
N GLY A 88 12.08 -11.91 -3.72
CA GLY A 88 13.51 -11.71 -3.90
C GLY A 88 14.20 -11.23 -2.62
N ALA A 89 13.62 -10.25 -1.93
CA ALA A 89 14.17 -9.71 -0.68
C ALA A 89 14.19 -10.75 0.45
N LEU A 90 13.12 -11.53 0.61
CA LEU A 90 13.02 -12.60 1.60
C LEU A 90 14.01 -13.74 1.30
N THR A 91 14.11 -14.14 0.02
CA THR A 91 15.07 -15.16 -0.42
C THR A 91 16.51 -14.71 -0.17
N ALA A 92 16.84 -13.44 -0.46
CA ALA A 92 18.14 -12.84 -0.19
C ALA A 92 18.46 -12.77 1.33
N ALA A 93 17.43 -12.72 2.17
CA ALA A 93 17.53 -12.81 3.62
C ALA A 93 17.52 -14.26 4.15
N CYS A 94 17.62 -15.26 3.26
CA CYS A 94 17.54 -16.69 3.58
C CYS A 94 16.22 -17.11 4.27
N VAL A 95 15.13 -16.39 4.02
CA VAL A 95 13.78 -16.71 4.49
C VAL A 95 12.96 -17.26 3.33
N THR A 96 12.24 -18.36 3.55
CA THR A 96 11.30 -18.90 2.56
C THR A 96 10.10 -17.96 2.42
N PRO A 97 9.84 -17.39 1.23
CA PRO A 97 8.71 -16.49 1.03
C PRO A 97 7.36 -17.20 1.21
N VAL A 98 6.42 -16.53 1.88
CA VAL A 98 5.05 -17.03 2.00
C VAL A 98 4.41 -17.20 0.62
N GLN A 99 3.72 -18.31 0.43
CA GLN A 99 3.08 -18.63 -0.85
C GLN A 99 1.70 -17.98 -0.92
N ALA A 100 1.29 -17.64 -2.14
CA ALA A 100 -0.06 -17.16 -2.43
C ALA A 100 -1.11 -18.18 -1.95
N CYS A 101 -2.21 -17.68 -1.40
CA CYS A 101 -3.37 -18.50 -1.05
C CYS A 101 -4.41 -18.54 -2.18
N THR A 102 -5.42 -19.38 -2.02
CA THR A 102 -6.63 -19.31 -2.85
C THR A 102 -7.57 -18.28 -2.25
N TYR A 103 -7.94 -17.27 -3.05
CA TYR A 103 -8.84 -16.20 -2.63
C TYR A 103 -10.17 -16.31 -3.36
N SER A 104 -11.27 -16.04 -2.64
CA SER A 104 -12.62 -15.97 -3.20
C SER A 104 -13.19 -14.59 -2.92
N PHE A 105 -13.47 -13.85 -3.99
CA PHE A 105 -13.97 -12.50 -3.91
C PHE A 105 -15.36 -12.43 -4.58
N PRO A 106 -16.46 -12.14 -3.86
CA PRO A 106 -17.67 -11.66 -4.49
C PRO A 106 -17.45 -10.27 -5.12
N TYR A 107 -17.64 -10.22 -6.43
CA TYR A 107 -17.73 -8.99 -7.20
C TYR A 107 -19.20 -8.60 -7.32
N TYR A 108 -19.60 -7.48 -6.70
CA TYR A 108 -20.94 -6.92 -6.83
C TYR A 108 -20.92 -5.77 -7.84
N ASP A 109 -22.03 -5.56 -8.56
CA ASP A 109 -22.16 -4.44 -9.48
C ASP A 109 -21.96 -3.10 -8.75
N VAL A 110 -20.96 -2.35 -9.19
CA VAL A 110 -20.61 -1.03 -8.63
C VAL A 110 -21.70 0.02 -8.89
N LEU A 111 -22.66 -0.28 -9.78
CA LEU A 111 -23.82 0.57 -10.09
C LEU A 111 -24.77 0.80 -8.90
N VAL A 112 -24.57 0.12 -7.77
CA VAL A 112 -25.34 0.31 -6.53
C VAL A 112 -24.67 1.30 -5.55
N TYR A 113 -23.51 1.89 -5.87
CA TYR A 113 -22.81 2.81 -4.96
C TYR A 113 -23.28 4.27 -5.02
N SER A 114 -24.16 4.64 -5.95
CA SER A 114 -24.64 6.03 -6.10
C SER A 114 -25.84 6.41 -5.23
N ASP A 115 -26.43 5.49 -4.46
CA ASP A 115 -27.41 5.85 -3.44
C ASP A 115 -26.67 6.15 -2.13
N ALA A 116 -26.80 7.38 -1.66
CA ALA A 116 -26.25 7.91 -0.42
C ALA A 116 -26.84 7.26 0.86
N SER A 117 -27.31 6.02 0.79
CA SER A 117 -27.90 5.25 1.89
C SER A 117 -27.06 4.04 2.36
N GLY A 118 -25.97 3.69 1.68
CA GLY A 118 -24.88 2.83 2.21
C GLY A 118 -25.13 1.30 2.25
N PRO A 119 -24.04 0.52 2.30
CA PRO A 119 -23.69 -0.10 3.59
C PRO A 119 -22.23 0.15 3.95
N SER A 120 -22.05 0.94 5.00
CA SER A 120 -20.78 1.34 5.63
C SER A 120 -20.02 0.20 6.37
N GLN A 121 -20.20 -1.09 6.06
CA GLN A 121 -19.61 -2.17 6.87
C GLN A 121 -19.11 -3.43 6.14
N ARG A 122 -19.00 -3.43 4.80
CA ARG A 122 -18.57 -4.64 4.06
C ARG A 122 -17.12 -4.66 3.57
N ASP A 123 -16.48 -3.52 3.32
CA ASP A 123 -15.12 -3.50 2.77
C ASP A 123 -14.06 -4.01 3.75
N SER A 124 -14.20 -3.74 5.06
CA SER A 124 -13.21 -4.17 6.06
C SER A 124 -13.27 -5.66 6.42
N ARG A 125 -14.41 -6.35 6.16
CA ARG A 125 -14.51 -7.81 6.36
C ARG A 125 -13.81 -8.60 5.24
N PHE A 126 -13.73 -8.01 4.05
CA PHE A 126 -13.21 -8.67 2.87
C PHE A 126 -11.71 -8.93 2.95
N ALA A 127 -10.95 -7.87 3.28
CA ALA A 127 -9.54 -7.98 3.58
C ALA A 127 -9.33 -8.79 4.88
N GLY A 128 -10.19 -8.61 5.89
CA GLY A 128 -10.06 -9.27 7.19
C GLY A 128 -10.15 -10.80 7.14
N GLU A 129 -11.07 -11.38 6.36
CA GLU A 129 -11.21 -12.84 6.23
C GLU A 129 -10.13 -13.45 5.33
N ALA A 130 -9.82 -12.81 4.19
CA ALA A 130 -8.77 -13.27 3.28
C ALA A 130 -7.38 -13.24 3.95
N LEU A 131 -7.10 -12.19 4.72
CA LEU A 131 -5.88 -12.06 5.52
C LEU A 131 -5.85 -13.07 6.68
N SER A 132 -6.98 -13.32 7.35
CA SER A 132 -7.10 -14.32 8.43
C SER A 132 -6.87 -15.75 7.93
N LEU A 133 -7.30 -16.08 6.71
CA LEU A 133 -7.07 -17.39 6.10
C LEU A 133 -5.58 -17.60 5.76
N CYS A 134 -4.90 -16.58 5.23
CA CYS A 134 -3.48 -16.67 4.88
C CYS A 134 -2.55 -16.61 6.11
N LEU A 135 -2.83 -15.73 7.08
CA LEU A 135 -2.06 -15.62 8.34
C LEU A 135 -2.09 -16.91 9.17
N ARG A 136 -3.13 -17.74 9.04
CA ARG A 136 -3.15 -19.07 9.68
C ARG A 136 -2.10 -20.03 9.11
N SER A 137 -1.74 -19.92 7.84
CA SER A 137 -0.62 -20.70 7.25
C SER A 137 0.75 -20.24 7.79
N LEU A 138 0.93 -18.94 8.05
CA LEU A 138 2.18 -18.39 8.61
C LEU A 138 2.50 -18.89 10.03
N ARG A 139 1.48 -19.32 10.79
CA ARG A 139 1.66 -19.86 12.16
C ARG A 139 2.18 -21.31 12.21
N VAL A 140 2.20 -22.01 11.07
CA VAL A 140 2.59 -23.43 10.98
C VAL A 140 4.06 -23.59 10.56
N SER A 141 4.71 -22.52 10.12
CA SER A 141 6.10 -22.53 9.64
C SER A 141 7.13 -21.98 10.64
N GLY A 142 6.73 -21.73 11.89
CA GLY A 142 7.59 -21.27 12.99
C GLY A 142 7.97 -22.38 13.96
#